data_AF-A0A2V8R891-F1
#
_entry.id   AF-A0A2V8R891-F1
#
_cell.length_a   1.000
_cell.length_b   1.000
_cell.length_c   1.000
_cell.angle_alpha   90.00
_cell.angle_beta   90.00
_cell.angle_gamma   90.00
#
_symmetry.space_group_name_H-M   'P 1'
#
loop_
_entity.id
_entity.type
_entity.pdbx_description
1 polymer ?
#
loop_
_entity_poly.entity_id
_entity_poly.type
_entity_poly.pdbx_seq_one_letter_code
_entity_poly.pdbx_strand_id
1 'polypeptide(L)'
;MPPRWLEKKSAVDLKTPFNFISTDDIIGGNSGSPTINKNGELVGLIFDGNIQSLVGNFIYDESVNRAISVDVRAMNEVLRKVFNANEIADELTK
;
A
#
# COMPACT_ATOMS: atom_id res chain seq x y z
N MET A 1 -17.73 -6.99 -4.05
CA MET A 1 -17.01 -5.74 -4.40
C MET A 1 -18.02 -4.62 -4.64
N PRO A 2 -17.70 -3.35 -4.30
CA PRO A 2 -18.56 -2.22 -4.62
C PRO A 2 -18.82 -2.12 -6.14
N PRO A 3 -20.02 -1.69 -6.59
CA PRO A 3 -20.40 -1.68 -8.01
C PRO A 3 -19.40 -1.00 -8.94
N ARG A 4 -18.85 0.14 -8.50
CA ARG A 4 -17.88 0.92 -9.29
C ARG A 4 -16.64 0.12 -9.70
N TRP A 5 -16.20 -0.80 -8.85
CA TRP A 5 -15.05 -1.64 -9.19
C TRP A 5 -15.39 -2.72 -10.23
N LEU A 6 -16.63 -3.22 -10.23
CA LEU A 6 -17.10 -4.16 -11.25
C LEU A 6 -17.20 -3.47 -12.61
N GLU A 7 -17.73 -2.25 -12.65
CA GLU A 7 -17.85 -1.41 -13.84
C GLU A 7 -16.49 -1.02 -14.43
N LYS A 8 -15.50 -0.73 -13.56
CA LYS A 8 -14.16 -0.31 -13.97
C LYS A 8 -13.16 -1.45 -14.13
N LYS A 9 -13.59 -2.71 -13.96
CA LYS A 9 -12.71 -3.89 -13.98
C LYS A 9 -11.84 -3.98 -15.24
N SER A 10 -12.40 -3.66 -16.41
CA SER A 10 -11.66 -3.70 -17.69
C SER A 10 -10.68 -2.54 -17.87
N ALA A 11 -10.80 -1.47 -17.07
CA ALA A 11 -9.94 -0.30 -17.15
C ALA A 11 -8.70 -0.39 -16.25
N VAL A 12 -8.68 -1.34 -15.29
CA VAL A 12 -7.58 -1.55 -14.34
C VAL A 12 -6.57 -2.53 -14.94
N ASP A 13 -5.29 -2.17 -14.95
CA ASP A 13 -4.22 -3.10 -15.29
C ASP A 13 -3.99 -4.08 -14.12
N LEU A 14 -4.40 -5.34 -14.32
CA LEU A 14 -4.26 -6.42 -13.35
C LEU A 14 -2.80 -6.81 -13.06
N LYS A 15 -1.82 -6.30 -13.81
CA LYS A 15 -0.39 -6.47 -13.53
C LYS A 15 0.16 -5.42 -12.58
N THR A 16 -0.59 -4.36 -12.28
CA THR A 16 -0.16 -3.32 -11.33
C THR A 16 0.02 -3.94 -9.93
N PRO A 17 1.21 -3.86 -9.32
CA PRO A 17 1.42 -4.35 -7.96
C PRO A 17 0.53 -3.58 -6.99
N PHE A 18 -0.26 -4.31 -6.18
CA PHE A 18 -1.20 -3.70 -5.24
C PHE A 18 -0.61 -3.45 -3.87
N ASN A 19 0.06 -4.45 -3.33
CA ASN A 19 0.68 -4.41 -2.02
C ASN A 19 2.08 -5.01 -2.12
N PHE A 20 2.92 -4.68 -1.16
CA PHE A 20 4.20 -5.33 -0.94
C PHE A 20 4.45 -5.51 0.56
N ILE A 21 5.44 -6.33 0.87
CA ILE A 21 5.87 -6.60 2.25
C ILE A 21 7.30 -6.14 2.47
N SER A 22 7.61 -5.78 3.71
CA SER A 22 8.96 -5.47 4.17
C SER A 22 9.20 -6.11 5.54
N THR A 23 10.46 -6.06 6.00
CA THR A 23 10.87 -6.46 7.34
C THR A 23 10.78 -5.30 8.34
N ASP A 24 10.12 -4.19 8.00
CA ASP A 24 9.93 -3.10 8.95
C ASP A 24 9.15 -3.59 10.19
N ASP A 25 9.62 -3.21 11.37
CA ASP A 25 8.94 -3.53 12.64
C ASP A 25 7.83 -2.52 12.90
N ILE A 26 6.58 -3.01 12.95
CA ILE A 26 5.39 -2.17 13.07
C ILE A 26 4.42 -2.75 14.09
N ILE A 27 3.63 -1.86 14.68
CA ILE A 27 2.53 -2.19 15.58
C ILE A 27 1.31 -1.29 15.29
N GLY A 28 0.27 -1.42 16.12
CA GLY A 28 -0.87 -0.50 16.08
C GLY A 28 -0.41 0.95 16.25
N GLY A 29 -0.85 1.82 15.34
CA GLY A 29 -0.43 3.23 15.26
C GLY A 29 0.42 3.56 14.03
N ASN A 30 1.02 2.56 13.38
CA ASN A 30 1.79 2.78 12.14
C ASN A 30 0.94 2.91 10.87
N SER A 31 -0.38 2.65 10.93
CA SER A 31 -1.25 2.80 9.76
C SER A 31 -1.17 4.20 9.15
N GLY A 32 -0.87 4.28 7.86
CA GLY A 32 -0.62 5.52 7.12
C GLY A 32 0.83 5.97 7.10
N SER A 33 1.76 5.27 7.77
CA SER A 33 3.19 5.62 7.74
C SER A 33 3.75 5.49 6.32
N PRO A 34 4.58 6.45 5.86
CA PRO A 34 5.20 6.38 4.55
C PRO A 34 6.33 5.35 4.53
N THR A 35 6.29 4.44 3.56
CA THR A 35 7.42 3.58 3.21
C THR A 35 8.23 4.27 2.12
N ILE A 36 9.52 4.48 2.37
CA ILE A 36 10.43 5.21 1.48
C ILE A 36 11.53 4.30 0.92
N ASN A 37 12.00 4.60 -0.30
CA ASN A 37 13.16 3.93 -0.87
C ASN A 37 14.48 4.58 -0.44
N LYS A 38 15.61 4.03 -0.92
CA LYS A 38 16.97 4.54 -0.62
C LYS A 38 17.23 6.00 -1.04
N ASN A 39 16.42 6.56 -1.92
CA ASN A 39 16.51 7.95 -2.37
C ASN A 39 15.61 8.89 -1.56
N GLY A 40 14.85 8.37 -0.58
CA GLY A 40 13.87 9.15 0.18
C GLY A 40 12.53 9.35 -0.55
N GLU A 41 12.27 8.60 -1.63
CA GLU A 41 11.02 8.70 -2.39
C GLU A 41 9.95 7.78 -1.80
N LEU A 42 8.69 8.23 -1.76
CA LEU A 42 7.55 7.43 -1.30
C LEU A 42 7.32 6.24 -2.25
N VAL A 43 7.26 5.03 -1.69
CA VAL A 43 6.96 3.80 -2.45
C VAL A 43 5.75 3.03 -1.93
N GLY A 44 5.28 3.33 -0.71
CA GLY A 44 4.03 2.79 -0.21
C GLY A 44 3.55 3.44 1.08
N LEU A 45 2.38 3.01 1.53
CA LEU A 45 1.84 3.37 2.84
C LEU A 45 1.53 2.11 3.64
N ILE A 46 2.06 2.02 4.86
CA ILE A 46 1.78 0.91 5.78
C ILE A 46 0.29 0.91 6.13
N PHE A 47 -0.34 -0.27 6.11
CA PHE A 47 -1.71 -0.41 6.60
C PHE A 47 -1.90 -1.59 7.56
N ASP A 48 -1.03 -2.60 7.55
CA ASP A 48 -1.16 -3.77 8.42
C ASP A 48 0.16 -4.55 8.56
N GLY A 49 0.17 -5.55 9.43
CA GLY A 49 1.18 -6.62 9.48
C GLY A 49 0.58 -7.98 9.10
N ASN A 50 1.43 -8.99 8.85
CA ASN A 50 0.93 -10.37 8.67
C ASN A 50 0.51 -11.02 10.00
N ILE A 51 -0.07 -12.23 9.95
CA ILE A 51 -0.53 -12.96 11.16
C ILE A 51 0.57 -13.11 12.22
N GLN A 52 1.80 -13.36 11.77
CA GLN A 52 2.93 -13.61 12.66
C GLN A 52 3.31 -12.34 13.44
N SER A 53 2.96 -11.15 12.92
CA SER A 53 3.15 -9.87 13.61
C SER A 53 2.15 -9.60 14.74
N LEU A 54 1.16 -10.46 15.01
CA LEU A 54 0.19 -10.24 16.10
C LEU A 54 0.85 -10.13 17.49
N VAL A 55 1.97 -10.82 17.71
CA VAL A 55 2.77 -10.73 18.94
C VAL A 55 3.83 -9.63 18.91
N GLY A 56 3.91 -8.86 17.81
CA GLY A 56 4.93 -7.83 17.55
C GLY A 56 4.99 -6.72 18.61
N ASN A 57 3.90 -6.47 19.33
CA ASN A 57 3.90 -5.56 20.49
C ASN A 57 4.84 -5.99 21.62
N PHE A 58 5.24 -7.26 21.65
CA PHE A 58 6.10 -7.82 22.70
C PHE A 58 7.44 -8.29 22.14
N ILE A 59 7.43 -8.99 21.00
CA ILE A 59 8.63 -9.58 20.39
C ILE A 59 8.52 -9.47 18.86
N TYR A 60 9.57 -8.93 18.26
CA TYR A 60 9.79 -8.94 16.81
C TYR A 60 10.64 -10.15 16.40
N ASP A 61 10.15 -10.95 15.44
CA ASP A 61 10.88 -12.04 14.81
C ASP A 61 11.06 -11.78 13.31
N GLU A 62 12.25 -11.33 12.92
CA GLU A 62 12.59 -10.99 11.53
C GLU A 62 12.32 -12.13 10.54
N SER A 63 12.39 -13.39 10.99
CA SER A 63 12.18 -14.54 10.11
C SER A 63 10.74 -14.62 9.58
N VAL A 64 9.77 -14.11 10.34
CA VAL A 64 8.34 -14.25 10.04
C VAL A 64 7.52 -12.97 10.05
N ASN A 65 7.88 -11.95 10.83
CA ASN A 65 7.15 -10.69 10.90
C ASN A 65 7.26 -9.93 9.58
N ARG A 66 6.13 -9.46 9.05
CA ARG A 66 6.12 -8.62 7.85
C ARG A 66 5.19 -7.44 8.04
N ALA A 67 5.70 -6.24 7.73
CA ALA A 67 4.87 -5.07 7.48
C ALA A 67 4.27 -5.15 6.08
N ILE A 68 3.03 -4.70 5.93
CA ILE A 68 2.27 -4.72 4.68
C ILE A 68 1.97 -3.26 4.31
N SER A 69 2.40 -2.90 3.10
CA SER A 69 2.15 -1.57 2.52
C SER A 69 1.32 -1.68 1.26
N VAL A 70 0.46 -0.70 1.01
CA VAL A 70 -0.13 -0.47 -0.32
C VAL A 70 0.93 0.20 -1.19
N ASP A 71 1.05 -0.25 -2.44
CA ASP A 71 2.03 0.27 -3.39
C ASP A 71 1.54 1.58 -4.01
N VAL A 72 2.44 2.56 -4.16
CA VAL A 72 2.12 3.87 -4.79
C VAL A 72 1.58 3.72 -6.22
N ARG A 73 2.00 2.69 -6.95
CA ARG A 73 1.51 2.42 -8.31
C ARG A 73 0.04 2.04 -8.29
N ALA A 74 -0.39 1.20 -7.33
CA ALA A 74 -1.79 0.87 -7.17
C ALA A 74 -2.62 2.05 -6.66
N MET A 75 -2.08 2.88 -5.78
CA MET A 75 -2.77 4.11 -5.37
C MET A 75 -3.06 5.01 -6.57
N ASN A 76 -2.06 5.27 -7.43
CA ASN A 76 -2.22 6.06 -8.65
C ASN A 76 -3.18 5.41 -9.66
N GLU A 77 -3.06 4.10 -9.89
CA GLU A 77 -3.95 3.34 -10.79
C GLU A 77 -5.41 3.43 -10.32
N VAL A 78 -5.65 3.28 -9.03
CA VAL A 78 -6.99 3.34 -8.44
C VAL A 78 -7.57 4.74 -8.50
N LEU A 79 -6.79 5.77 -8.15
CA LEU A 79 -7.18 7.17 -8.27
C LEU A 79 -7.64 7.49 -9.70
N ARG A 80 -6.85 7.08 -10.71
CA ARG A 80 -7.14 7.40 -12.12
C ARG A 80 -8.24 6.53 -12.72
N LYS A 81 -8.17 5.20 -12.59
CA LYS A 81 -9.05 4.26 -13.31
C LYS A 81 -10.35 3.97 -12.60
N VAL A 82 -10.33 3.95 -11.27
CA VAL A 82 -11.50 3.61 -10.48
C VAL A 82 -12.21 4.90 -10.04
N PHE A 83 -11.48 5.88 -9.49
CA PHE A 83 -12.06 7.12 -8.94
C PHE A 83 -12.20 8.27 -9.97
N ASN A 84 -11.54 8.20 -11.12
CA ASN A 84 -11.41 9.32 -12.07
C ASN A 84 -10.86 10.61 -11.41
N ALA A 85 -10.04 10.49 -10.36
CA ALA A 85 -9.46 11.61 -9.60
C ALA A 85 -8.14 12.06 -10.23
N ASN A 86 -8.18 12.49 -11.49
CA ASN A 86 -6.98 12.81 -12.26
C ASN A 86 -6.23 14.02 -11.69
N GLU A 87 -6.95 15.03 -11.20
CA GLU A 87 -6.37 16.26 -10.67
C GLU A 87 -5.50 15.98 -9.44
N ILE A 88 -5.97 15.12 -8.53
CA ILE A 88 -5.22 14.71 -7.34
C ILE A 88 -4.03 13.83 -7.74
N ALA A 89 -4.23 12.90 -8.68
CA ALA A 89 -3.14 12.05 -9.16
C ALA A 89 -2.04 12.87 -9.86
N ASP A 90 -2.39 13.96 -10.54
CA ASP A 90 -1.45 14.89 -11.14
C ASP A 90 -0.71 15.70 -10.05
N GLU A 91 -1.38 16.14 -8.99
CA GLU A 91 -0.74 16.84 -7.86
C GLU A 91 0.35 16.00 -7.17
N LEU A 92 0.11 14.70 -7.00
CA LEU A 92 1.03 13.77 -6.33
C LEU A 92 2.28 13.41 -7.15
N THR A 93 2.32 13.77 -8.44
CA THR A 93 3.39 13.36 -9.38
C THR A 93 4.13 14.54 -10.02
N LYS A 94 3.91 15.75 -9.48
CA LYS A 94 4.63 16.96 -9.89
C LYS A 94 6.09 16.97 -9.47
#